data_AF-A0A1G8II92-F1
#
_entry.id   AF-A0A1G8II92-F1
#
_cell.length_a   1.000
_cell.length_b   1.000
_cell.length_c   1.000
_cell.angle_alpha   90.00
_cell.angle_beta   90.00
_cell.angle_gamma   90.00
#
_symmetry.space_group_name_H-M   'P 1'
#
loop_
_entity.id
_entity.type
_entity.pdbx_description
1 polymer ?
#
loop_
_entity_poly.entity_id
_entity_poly.type
_entity_poly.pdbx_seq_one_letter_code
_entity_poly.pdbx_strand_id
1 'polypeptide(L)'
;MSSDTPSEAESPPAAFDIAPESDEERLAKLEKANRLNRLLIFALALLLFIVLSSLATSAVVKMLADAPPPFDPEAFAALQHRAEELETELAALKQEQARQDALLKLVATPASAPPAPAAATPAAAPSQDIAALKLMGRTLLGQEQSFQQSLQALKNGMRDLADMIPGSRSWLDDYNEELDKAVNASVQRSKAVQQWGSKLPHE
;
A
#
# COMPACT_ATOMS: atom_id res chain seq x y z
N MET A 1 1.16 25.66 103.18
CA MET A 1 1.75 27.01 103.15
C MET A 1 1.34 27.61 101.82
N SER A 2 0.64 28.74 101.83
CA SER A 2 0.18 29.46 100.64
C SER A 2 1.19 30.53 100.20
N SER A 3 1.01 30.98 98.95
CA SER A 3 1.51 32.23 98.32
C SER A 3 2.99 32.22 97.92
N ASP A 4 3.42 32.70 96.75
CA ASP A 4 3.00 33.95 96.10
C ASP A 4 3.26 33.96 94.58
N THR A 5 2.50 34.79 93.87
CA THR A 5 2.75 35.24 92.49
C THR A 5 3.45 36.60 92.53
N PRO A 6 4.20 36.97 91.47
CA PRO A 6 3.97 38.31 90.93
C PRO A 6 3.88 38.35 89.40
N SER A 7 3.02 39.26 88.93
CA SER A 7 2.91 39.74 87.54
C SER A 7 4.17 40.48 87.10
N GLU A 8 4.52 40.34 85.82
CA GLU A 8 5.20 41.40 85.08
C GLU A 8 4.70 41.41 83.64
N ALA A 9 4.42 42.61 83.14
CA ALA A 9 3.84 42.90 81.84
C ALA A 9 4.87 43.63 80.97
N GLU A 10 5.13 43.16 79.75
CA GLU A 10 5.76 43.97 78.69
C GLU A 10 5.38 43.44 77.28
N SER A 11 5.10 44.34 76.34
CA SER A 11 4.60 44.07 74.97
C SER A 11 5.74 44.12 73.90
N PRO A 12 5.44 44.13 72.57
CA PRO A 12 5.76 43.13 71.51
C PRO A 12 7.03 43.44 70.67
N PRO A 13 7.59 42.57 69.78
CA PRO A 13 7.14 42.44 68.36
C PRO A 13 7.55 41.14 67.61
N ALA A 14 7.26 41.10 66.28
CA ALA A 14 7.66 40.14 65.23
C ALA A 14 6.66 38.97 64.99
N ALA A 15 5.60 39.15 64.19
CA ALA A 15 5.56 39.24 62.73
C ALA A 15 5.74 37.88 62.00
N PHE A 16 4.70 37.58 61.19
CA PHE A 16 4.59 36.67 60.03
C PHE A 16 4.25 35.18 60.25
N ASP A 17 2.95 34.92 60.05
CA ASP A 17 2.34 33.87 59.21
C ASP A 17 2.96 32.46 59.21
N ILE A 18 2.29 31.56 59.94
CA ILE A 18 2.18 30.15 59.52
C ILE A 18 0.68 29.87 59.43
N ALA A 19 0.05 30.38 58.37
CA ALA A 19 -1.28 29.89 57.99
C ALA A 19 -1.15 28.39 57.65
N PRO A 20 -1.95 27.49 58.25
CA PRO A 20 -1.99 26.10 57.79
C PRO A 20 -2.51 26.10 56.36
N GLU A 21 -1.82 25.40 55.44
CA GLU A 21 -2.21 25.29 54.03
C GLU A 21 -3.72 25.05 53.91
N SER A 22 -4.41 25.96 53.26
CA SER A 22 -5.88 25.98 53.20
C SER A 22 -6.39 24.69 52.52
N ASP A 23 -7.55 24.19 52.94
CA ASP A 23 -8.08 22.92 52.42
C ASP A 23 -8.26 22.90 50.89
N GLU A 24 -8.40 24.08 50.28
CA GLU A 24 -8.42 24.26 48.82
C GLU A 24 -7.08 23.91 48.15
N GLU A 25 -5.95 24.27 48.77
CA GLU A 25 -4.60 23.95 48.26
C GLU A 25 -4.32 22.44 48.39
N ARG A 26 -4.86 21.79 49.43
CA ARG A 26 -4.73 20.34 49.63
C ARG A 26 -5.55 19.56 48.59
N LEU A 27 -6.76 20.00 48.29
CA LEU A 27 -7.61 19.42 47.24
C LEU A 27 -6.99 19.58 45.85
N ALA A 28 -6.42 20.75 45.54
CA ALA A 28 -5.74 20.98 44.28
C ALA A 28 -4.50 20.07 44.09
N LYS A 29 -3.72 19.86 45.17
CA LYS A 29 -2.59 18.92 45.16
C LYS A 29 -3.04 17.47 44.94
N LEU A 30 -4.13 17.06 45.58
CA LEU A 30 -4.70 15.71 45.42
C LEU A 30 -5.29 15.48 44.02
N GLU A 31 -5.97 16.47 43.44
CA GLU A 31 -6.50 16.37 42.09
C GLU A 31 -5.36 16.27 41.05
N LYS A 32 -4.32 17.10 41.20
CA LYS A 32 -3.13 17.03 40.35
C LYS A 32 -2.42 15.69 40.47
N ALA A 33 -2.24 15.17 41.70
CA ALA A 33 -1.64 13.87 41.95
C ALA A 33 -2.47 12.72 41.36
N ASN A 34 -3.79 12.79 41.44
CA ASN A 34 -4.70 11.78 40.87
C ASN A 34 -4.66 11.78 39.34
N ARG A 35 -4.67 12.97 38.71
CA ARG A 35 -4.48 13.10 37.25
C ARG A 35 -3.12 12.56 36.80
N LEU A 36 -2.06 12.84 37.56
CA LEU A 36 -0.70 12.34 37.26
C LEU A 36 -0.61 10.82 37.39
N ASN A 37 -1.19 10.24 38.43
CA ASN A 37 -1.24 8.80 38.63
C ASN A 37 -1.98 8.11 37.48
N ARG A 38 -3.13 8.66 37.07
CA ARG A 38 -3.90 8.13 35.93
C ARG A 38 -3.11 8.21 34.62
N LEU A 39 -2.37 9.30 34.40
CA LEU A 39 -1.48 9.44 33.23
C LEU A 39 -0.33 8.44 33.25
N LEU A 40 0.32 8.24 34.40
CA LEU A 40 1.38 7.25 34.56
C LEU A 40 0.89 5.82 34.32
N ILE A 41 -0.32 5.49 34.80
CA ILE A 41 -0.94 4.18 34.53
C ILE A 41 -1.18 3.99 33.03
N PHE A 42 -1.68 5.02 32.32
CA PHE A 42 -1.85 4.92 30.86
C PHE A 42 -0.53 4.81 30.11
N ALA A 43 0.50 5.55 30.52
CA ALA A 43 1.83 5.45 29.92
C ALA A 43 2.45 4.05 30.14
N LEU A 44 2.32 3.50 31.35
CA LEU A 44 2.78 2.16 31.68
C LEU A 44 1.99 1.09 30.91
N ALA A 45 0.67 1.23 30.82
CA ALA A 45 -0.18 0.33 30.05
C ALA A 45 0.17 0.34 28.56
N LEU A 46 0.46 1.52 27.99
CA LEU A 46 0.88 1.65 26.59
C LEU A 46 2.25 1.00 26.35
N LEU A 47 3.20 1.23 27.26
CA LEU A 47 4.52 0.58 27.19
C LEU A 47 4.40 -0.95 27.30
N LEU A 48 3.58 -1.43 28.24
CA LEU A 48 3.32 -2.85 28.42
C LEU A 48 2.61 -3.46 27.21
N PHE A 49 1.69 -2.73 26.58
CA PHE A 49 1.04 -3.15 25.34
C PHE A 49 2.05 -3.28 24.19
N ILE A 50 2.97 -2.34 24.03
CA ILE A 50 4.03 -2.42 23.01
C ILE A 50 4.93 -3.64 23.24
N VAL A 51 5.35 -3.87 24.49
CA VAL A 51 6.17 -5.03 24.85
C VAL A 51 5.43 -6.34 24.57
N LEU A 52 4.18 -6.46 25.00
CA LEU A 52 3.36 -7.65 24.75
C LEU A 52 3.12 -7.89 23.25
N SER A 53 2.87 -6.84 22.49
CA SER A 53 2.70 -6.91 21.04
C SER A 53 3.98 -7.38 20.34
N SER A 54 5.15 -6.88 20.78
CA SER A 54 6.46 -7.32 20.28
C SER A 54 6.74 -8.79 20.61
N LEU A 55 6.41 -9.25 21.82
CA LEU A 55 6.55 -10.65 22.22
C LEU A 55 5.59 -11.57 21.45
N ALA A 56 4.34 -11.15 21.27
CA ALA A 56 3.35 -11.90 20.51
C ALA A 56 3.77 -12.04 19.03
N THR A 57 4.24 -10.95 18.42
CA THR A 57 4.77 -10.95 17.06
C THR A 57 5.98 -11.88 16.96
N SER A 58 6.90 -11.83 17.92
CA SER A 58 8.07 -12.72 17.97
C SER A 58 7.70 -14.20 18.14
N ALA A 59 6.64 -14.50 18.90
CA ALA A 59 6.13 -15.86 19.08
C ALA A 59 5.50 -16.41 17.80
N VAL A 60 4.72 -15.59 17.08
CA VAL A 60 4.16 -15.96 15.77
C VAL A 60 5.26 -16.20 14.74
N VAL A 61 6.27 -15.33 14.70
CA VAL A 61 7.43 -15.51 13.82
C VAL A 61 8.19 -16.79 14.17
N LYS A 62 8.39 -17.11 15.46
CA LYS A 62 9.05 -18.38 15.87
C LYS A 62 8.21 -19.63 15.62
N MET A 63 6.89 -19.54 15.63
CA MET A 63 6.01 -20.67 15.28
C MET A 63 5.95 -20.91 13.77
N LEU A 64 6.21 -19.87 12.96
CA LEU A 64 6.17 -19.94 11.49
C LEU A 64 7.56 -20.10 10.85
N ALA A 65 8.62 -19.64 11.52
CA ALA A 65 9.99 -19.81 11.10
C ALA A 65 10.55 -21.11 11.66
N ASP A 66 10.73 -22.11 10.79
CA ASP A 66 11.80 -23.09 10.98
C ASP A 66 13.11 -22.31 11.24
N ALA A 67 13.94 -22.80 12.16
CA ALA A 67 15.08 -22.07 12.75
C ALA A 67 15.77 -21.14 11.73
N PRO A 68 16.04 -19.85 12.06
CA PRO A 68 16.63 -18.92 11.12
C PRO A 68 17.89 -19.57 10.53
N PRO A 69 17.92 -19.83 9.21
CA PRO A 69 19.06 -20.50 8.62
C PRO A 69 20.30 -19.68 8.97
N PRO A 70 21.40 -20.33 9.39
CA PRO A 70 22.66 -19.63 9.59
C PRO A 70 22.95 -18.81 8.33
N PHE A 71 23.50 -17.60 8.51
CA PHE A 71 23.85 -16.73 7.38
C PHE A 71 24.68 -17.54 6.39
N ASP A 72 24.06 -17.84 5.25
CA ASP A 72 24.66 -18.66 4.21
C ASP A 72 25.27 -17.71 3.17
N PRO A 73 26.60 -17.58 3.13
CA PRO A 73 27.27 -16.72 2.17
C PRO A 73 27.01 -17.17 0.72
N GLU A 74 26.70 -18.44 0.48
CA GLU A 74 26.34 -18.93 -0.85
C GLU A 74 24.94 -18.47 -1.26
N ALA A 75 23.98 -18.48 -0.33
CA ALA A 75 22.64 -17.95 -0.57
C ALA A 75 22.67 -16.43 -0.84
N PHE A 76 23.54 -15.70 -0.14
CA PHE A 76 23.76 -14.27 -0.39
C PHE A 76 24.40 -14.03 -1.76
N ALA A 77 25.42 -14.81 -2.13
CA ALA A 77 26.06 -14.73 -3.45
C ALA A 77 25.07 -15.07 -4.58
N ALA A 78 24.19 -16.06 -4.37
CA ALA A 78 23.13 -16.39 -5.32
C ALA A 78 22.10 -15.26 -5.44
N LEU A 79 21.77 -14.58 -4.35
CA LEU A 79 20.92 -13.38 -4.39
C LEU A 79 21.57 -12.24 -5.16
N GLN A 80 22.86 -12.01 -4.95
CA GLN A 80 23.63 -10.97 -5.64
C GLN A 80 23.70 -11.25 -7.15
N HIS A 81 23.95 -12.50 -7.53
CA HIS A 81 23.93 -12.91 -8.94
C HIS A 81 22.54 -12.71 -9.58
N ARG A 82 21.45 -13.02 -8.86
CA ARG A 82 20.09 -12.74 -9.34
C ARG A 82 19.81 -11.25 -9.47
N ALA A 83 20.34 -10.42 -8.57
CA ALA A 83 20.19 -8.97 -8.66
C ALA A 83 20.91 -8.42 -9.89
N GLU A 84 22.13 -8.88 -10.16
CA GLU A 84 22.91 -8.49 -11.36
C GLU A 84 22.24 -8.97 -12.66
N GLU A 85 21.67 -10.18 -12.64
CA GLU A 85 20.89 -10.73 -13.77
C GLU A 85 19.63 -9.88 -14.03
N LEU A 86 18.86 -9.57 -12.99
CA LEU A 86 17.69 -8.70 -13.09
C LEU A 86 18.04 -7.28 -13.56
N GLU A 87 19.15 -6.71 -13.11
CA GLU A 87 19.63 -5.41 -13.61
C GLU A 87 19.98 -5.47 -15.09
N THR A 88 20.59 -6.56 -15.53
CA THR A 88 20.93 -6.80 -16.94
C THR A 88 19.67 -6.96 -17.79
N GLU A 89 18.69 -7.72 -17.32
CA GLU A 89 17.39 -7.87 -17.96
C GLU A 89 16.64 -6.53 -18.06
N LEU A 90 16.65 -5.73 -16.99
CA LEU A 90 16.05 -4.39 -16.98
C LEU A 90 16.75 -3.45 -17.96
N ALA A 91 18.07 -3.49 -18.04
CA ALA A 91 18.83 -2.71 -19.02
C ALA A 91 18.49 -3.12 -20.46
N ALA A 92 18.39 -4.42 -20.73
CA ALA A 92 18.00 -4.95 -22.04
C ALA A 92 16.57 -4.53 -22.43
N LEU A 93 15.61 -4.66 -21.50
CA LEU A 93 14.22 -4.24 -21.71
C LEU A 93 14.12 -2.74 -21.97
N LYS A 94 14.84 -1.92 -21.19
CA LYS A 94 14.88 -0.46 -21.37
C LYS A 94 15.48 -0.06 -22.73
N GLN A 95 16.49 -0.78 -23.18
CA GLN A 95 17.10 -0.57 -24.49
C GLN A 95 16.15 -0.94 -25.63
N GLU A 96 15.41 -2.05 -25.51
CA GLU A 96 14.41 -2.43 -26.52
C GLU A 96 13.24 -1.43 -26.53
N GLN A 97 12.82 -0.92 -25.37
CA GLN A 97 11.82 0.15 -25.31
C GLN A 97 12.32 1.42 -26.03
N ALA A 98 13.56 1.84 -25.78
CA ALA A 98 14.15 3.00 -26.47
C ALA A 98 14.24 2.78 -27.99
N ARG A 99 14.49 1.54 -28.42
CA ARG A 99 14.50 1.16 -29.85
C ARG A 99 13.10 1.25 -30.46
N GLN A 100 12.09 0.77 -29.76
CA GLN A 100 10.69 0.90 -30.18
C GLN A 100 10.27 2.37 -30.27
N ASP A 101 10.64 3.20 -29.29
CA ASP A 101 10.37 4.64 -29.31
C ASP A 101 11.08 5.35 -30.48
N ALA A 102 12.31 4.94 -30.81
CA ALA A 102 13.03 5.47 -31.96
C ALA A 102 12.36 5.09 -33.29
N LEU A 103 11.86 3.85 -33.41
CA LEU A 103 11.10 3.41 -34.58
C LEU A 103 9.77 4.16 -34.71
N LEU A 104 9.04 4.35 -33.62
CA LEU A 104 7.82 5.16 -33.57
C LEU A 104 8.09 6.60 -34.01
N LYS A 105 9.19 7.20 -33.57
CA LYS A 105 9.61 8.54 -34.01
C LYS A 105 9.98 8.58 -35.48
N LEU A 106 10.65 7.55 -36.00
CA LEU A 106 10.99 7.46 -37.43
C LEU A 106 9.73 7.36 -38.31
N VAL A 107 8.72 6.60 -37.86
CA VAL A 107 7.41 6.50 -38.54
C VAL A 107 6.59 7.79 -38.40
N ALA A 108 6.72 8.49 -37.26
CA ALA A 108 6.03 9.75 -37.00
C ALA A 108 6.73 11.00 -37.59
N THR A 109 7.91 10.84 -38.20
CA THR A 109 8.59 11.96 -38.88
C THR A 109 8.12 11.99 -40.35
N PRO A 110 7.22 12.91 -40.74
CA PRO A 110 6.94 13.12 -42.16
C PRO A 110 8.24 13.56 -42.83
N ALA A 111 8.62 12.87 -43.91
CA ALA A 111 9.80 13.20 -44.68
C ALA A 111 9.71 14.64 -45.21
N SER A 112 10.44 15.57 -44.58
CA SER A 112 10.68 16.90 -45.11
C SER A 112 11.61 16.79 -46.32
N ALA A 113 11.04 16.70 -47.52
CA ALA A 113 11.74 17.01 -48.76
C ALA A 113 11.76 18.54 -49.00
N PRO A 114 12.73 19.09 -49.74
CA PRO A 114 12.96 20.54 -49.87
C PRO A 114 11.83 21.25 -50.64
N PRO A 115 11.66 22.59 -50.49
CA PRO A 115 10.58 23.31 -51.13
C PRO A 115 10.92 23.57 -52.61
N ALA A 116 10.16 22.96 -53.52
CA ALA A 116 10.01 23.43 -54.89
C ALA A 116 8.51 23.49 -55.24
N PRO A 117 8.03 24.57 -55.88
CA PRO A 117 6.60 24.83 -56.00
C PRO A 117 6.03 24.17 -57.25
N ALA A 118 5.02 23.30 -57.11
CA ALA A 118 3.86 23.17 -58.00
C ALA A 118 3.15 21.82 -57.77
N ALA A 119 1.84 21.93 -57.47
CA ALA A 119 0.78 20.98 -57.78
C ALA A 119 1.09 19.47 -57.78
N ALA A 120 0.65 18.76 -56.72
CA ALA A 120 -0.07 17.47 -56.79
C ALA A 120 -0.33 16.88 -55.39
N THR A 121 -1.62 16.73 -55.04
CA THR A 121 -2.26 15.71 -54.16
C THR A 121 -1.61 15.31 -52.82
N PRO A 122 -2.32 15.47 -51.67
CA PRO A 122 -2.02 14.73 -50.45
C PRO A 122 -2.78 13.41 -50.46
N ALA A 123 -2.14 12.29 -50.81
CA ALA A 123 -2.77 10.97 -50.70
C ALA A 123 -1.73 9.86 -50.50
N ALA A 124 -1.04 9.87 -49.36
CA ALA A 124 -0.28 8.73 -48.86
C ALA A 124 -0.34 8.72 -47.33
N ALA A 125 -1.42 8.18 -46.74
CA ALA A 125 -1.50 7.92 -45.28
C ALA A 125 -2.63 7.00 -44.76
N PRO A 126 -3.68 6.53 -45.49
CA PRO A 126 -4.79 5.85 -44.81
C PRO A 126 -4.50 4.40 -44.38
N SER A 127 -3.66 3.66 -45.11
CA SER A 127 -3.51 2.20 -44.91
C SER A 127 -2.66 1.81 -43.69
N GLN A 128 -1.64 2.59 -43.36
CA GLN A 128 -0.77 2.34 -42.18
C GLN A 128 -1.53 2.55 -40.87
N ASP A 129 -2.39 3.57 -40.82
CA ASP A 129 -3.24 3.84 -39.66
C ASP A 129 -4.24 2.70 -39.44
N ILE A 130 -4.86 2.18 -40.50
CA ILE A 130 -5.80 1.04 -40.42
C ILE A 130 -5.10 -0.23 -39.92
N ALA A 131 -3.87 -0.50 -40.36
CA ALA A 131 -3.09 -1.65 -39.90
C ALA A 131 -2.74 -1.54 -38.40
N ALA A 132 -2.35 -0.36 -37.94
CA ALA A 132 -2.08 -0.10 -36.52
C ALA A 132 -3.34 -0.26 -35.65
N LEU A 133 -4.49 0.25 -36.12
CA LEU A 133 -5.79 0.09 -35.45
C LEU A 133 -6.19 -1.39 -35.32
N LYS A 134 -6.00 -2.18 -36.39
CA LYS A 134 -6.27 -3.64 -36.37
C LYS A 134 -5.35 -4.38 -35.39
N LEU A 135 -4.07 -4.04 -35.35
CA LEU A 135 -3.11 -4.62 -34.40
C LEU A 135 -3.53 -4.30 -32.95
N MET A 136 -3.86 -3.03 -32.67
CA MET A 136 -4.34 -2.60 -31.36
C MET A 136 -5.58 -3.38 -30.93
N GLY A 137 -6.58 -3.52 -31.82
CA GLY A 137 -7.79 -4.31 -31.53
C GLY A 137 -7.49 -5.76 -31.16
N ARG A 138 -6.56 -6.40 -31.87
CA ARG A 138 -6.15 -7.78 -31.58
C ARG A 138 -5.42 -7.88 -30.24
N THR A 139 -4.56 -6.93 -29.92
CA THR A 139 -3.85 -6.88 -28.63
C THR A 139 -4.80 -6.65 -27.46
N LEU A 140 -5.79 -5.75 -27.60
CA LEU A 140 -6.81 -5.52 -26.58
C LEU A 140 -7.69 -6.76 -26.36
N LEU A 141 -8.07 -7.44 -27.43
CA LEU A 141 -8.86 -8.67 -27.33
C LEU A 141 -8.08 -9.80 -26.64
N GLY A 142 -6.78 -9.95 -26.96
CA GLY A 142 -5.90 -10.94 -26.31
C GLY A 142 -5.68 -10.66 -24.82
N GLN A 143 -5.54 -9.39 -24.43
CA GLN A 143 -5.48 -8.99 -23.02
C GLN A 143 -6.76 -9.39 -22.28
N GLU A 144 -7.92 -9.13 -22.89
CA GLU A 144 -9.20 -9.39 -22.25
C GLU A 144 -9.47 -10.90 -22.08
N GLN A 145 -9.07 -11.71 -23.07
CA GLN A 145 -9.11 -13.17 -22.97
C GLN A 145 -8.20 -13.69 -21.84
N SER A 146 -6.98 -13.14 -21.74
CA SER A 146 -6.03 -13.53 -20.69
C SER A 146 -6.55 -13.17 -19.29
N PHE A 147 -7.21 -12.02 -19.15
CA PHE A 147 -7.87 -11.59 -17.92
C PHE A 147 -9.03 -12.52 -17.53
N GLN A 148 -9.87 -12.94 -18.48
CA GLN A 148 -10.93 -13.91 -18.19
C GLN A 148 -10.36 -15.25 -17.71
N GLN A 149 -9.29 -15.72 -18.35
CA GLN A 149 -8.65 -16.98 -17.99
C GLN A 149 -8.04 -16.91 -16.58
N SER A 150 -7.41 -15.79 -16.20
CA SER A 150 -6.84 -15.63 -14.87
C SER A 150 -7.92 -15.57 -13.78
N LEU A 151 -9.02 -14.86 -14.00
CA LEU A 151 -10.15 -14.83 -13.06
C LEU A 151 -10.81 -16.21 -12.92
N GLN A 152 -10.94 -16.96 -14.02
CA GLN A 152 -11.47 -18.33 -13.96
C GLN A 152 -10.56 -19.26 -13.16
N ALA A 153 -9.24 -19.16 -13.35
CA ALA A 153 -8.27 -19.93 -12.58
C ALA A 153 -8.33 -19.58 -11.09
N LEU A 154 -8.44 -18.29 -10.76
CA LEU A 154 -8.62 -17.81 -9.40
C LEU A 154 -9.91 -18.36 -8.77
N LYS A 155 -11.03 -18.30 -9.48
CA LYS A 155 -12.33 -18.82 -9.03
C LYS A 155 -12.24 -20.31 -8.68
N ASN A 156 -11.60 -21.08 -9.55
CA ASN A 156 -11.38 -22.52 -9.32
C ASN A 156 -10.49 -22.75 -8.10
N GLY A 157 -9.37 -22.03 -7.98
CA GLY A 157 -8.46 -22.17 -6.83
C GLY A 157 -9.10 -21.80 -5.49
N MET A 158 -9.92 -20.74 -5.46
CA MET A 158 -10.65 -20.37 -4.24
C MET A 158 -11.70 -21.41 -3.86
N ARG A 159 -12.35 -22.04 -4.85
CA ARG A 159 -13.29 -23.14 -4.62
C ARG A 159 -12.60 -24.36 -4.02
N ASP A 160 -11.43 -24.72 -4.55
CA ASP A 160 -10.66 -25.85 -4.04
C ASP A 160 -10.17 -25.56 -2.61
N LEU A 161 -9.74 -24.32 -2.32
CA LEU A 161 -9.40 -23.89 -0.96
C LEU A 161 -10.61 -23.95 -0.01
N ALA A 162 -11.77 -23.54 -0.48
CA ALA A 162 -12.99 -23.54 0.31
C ALA A 162 -13.47 -24.95 0.67
N ASP A 163 -13.25 -25.91 -0.21
CA ASP A 163 -13.52 -27.33 0.05
C ASP A 163 -12.53 -27.93 1.07
N MET A 164 -11.33 -27.36 1.21
CA MET A 164 -10.31 -27.82 2.17
C MET A 164 -10.46 -27.22 3.58
N ILE A 165 -11.14 -26.08 3.75
CA ILE A 165 -11.26 -25.39 5.05
C ILE A 165 -12.72 -25.46 5.56
N PRO A 166 -13.00 -26.11 6.71
CA PRO A 166 -14.35 -26.20 7.27
C PRO A 166 -14.96 -24.82 7.54
N GLY A 167 -16.22 -24.60 7.14
CA GLY A 167 -16.93 -23.34 7.36
C GLY A 167 -16.61 -22.22 6.36
N SER A 168 -15.70 -22.46 5.42
CA SER A 168 -15.23 -21.48 4.45
C SER A 168 -16.10 -21.43 3.17
N ARG A 169 -17.39 -21.75 3.25
CA ARG A 169 -18.30 -21.66 2.09
C ARG A 169 -18.96 -20.29 1.95
N SER A 170 -19.18 -19.58 3.05
CA SER A 170 -19.89 -18.30 3.03
C SER A 170 -19.11 -17.16 2.36
N TRP A 171 -17.81 -17.03 2.62
CA TRP A 171 -16.97 -16.01 1.95
C TRP A 171 -16.86 -16.27 0.46
N LEU A 172 -16.84 -17.54 0.03
CA LEU A 172 -16.73 -17.89 -1.38
C LEU A 172 -17.91 -17.37 -2.21
N ASP A 173 -19.12 -17.36 -1.65
CA ASP A 173 -20.29 -16.82 -2.34
C ASP A 173 -20.18 -15.30 -2.55
N ASP A 174 -19.73 -14.56 -1.53
CA ASP A 174 -19.50 -13.11 -1.61
C ASP A 174 -18.44 -12.76 -2.68
N TYR A 175 -17.34 -13.52 -2.74
CA TYR A 175 -16.28 -13.29 -3.74
C TYR A 175 -16.67 -13.73 -5.15
N ASN A 176 -17.49 -14.78 -5.28
CA ASN A 176 -17.96 -15.23 -6.60
C ASN A 176 -18.80 -14.16 -7.30
N GLU A 177 -19.65 -13.44 -6.57
CA GLU A 177 -20.45 -12.37 -7.14
C GLU A 177 -19.57 -11.28 -7.76
N GLU A 178 -18.54 -10.83 -7.04
CA GLU A 178 -17.62 -9.80 -7.53
C GLU A 178 -16.75 -10.28 -8.70
N LEU A 179 -16.28 -11.53 -8.66
CA LEU A 179 -15.56 -12.12 -9.79
C LEU A 179 -16.45 -12.25 -11.03
N ASP A 180 -17.70 -12.67 -10.87
CA ASP A 180 -18.64 -12.81 -11.99
C ASP A 180 -18.98 -11.44 -12.58
N LYS A 181 -19.09 -10.38 -11.77
CA LYS A 181 -19.21 -9.00 -12.27
C LYS A 181 -17.98 -8.60 -13.10
N ALA A 182 -16.77 -8.87 -12.61
CA ALA A 182 -15.54 -8.54 -13.31
C ALA A 182 -15.38 -9.29 -14.64
N VAL A 183 -15.69 -10.59 -14.68
CA VAL A 183 -15.70 -11.41 -15.90
C VAL A 183 -16.76 -10.90 -16.87
N ASN A 184 -17.97 -10.60 -16.41
CA ASN A 184 -19.02 -10.06 -17.27
C ASN A 184 -18.62 -8.72 -17.89
N ALA A 185 -18.06 -7.81 -17.10
CA ALA A 185 -17.53 -6.54 -17.60
C ALA A 185 -16.44 -6.76 -18.67
N SER A 186 -15.58 -7.75 -18.46
CA SER A 186 -14.55 -8.16 -19.41
C SER A 186 -15.13 -8.69 -20.74
N VAL A 187 -16.16 -9.51 -20.68
CA VAL A 187 -16.89 -9.99 -21.86
C VAL A 187 -17.53 -8.82 -22.62
N GLN A 188 -18.10 -7.83 -21.92
CA GLN A 188 -18.68 -6.65 -22.58
C GLN A 188 -17.62 -5.81 -23.31
N ARG A 189 -16.46 -5.60 -22.69
CA ARG A 189 -15.34 -4.90 -23.36
C ARG A 189 -14.81 -5.68 -24.57
N SER A 190 -14.71 -7.00 -24.48
CA SER A 190 -14.36 -7.85 -25.64
C SER A 190 -15.32 -7.61 -26.82
N LYS A 191 -16.64 -7.61 -26.55
CA LYS A 191 -17.66 -7.34 -27.57
C LYS A 191 -17.53 -5.93 -28.13
N ALA A 192 -17.28 -4.93 -27.30
CA ALA A 192 -17.09 -3.55 -27.74
C ALA A 192 -15.87 -3.42 -28.67
N VAL A 193 -14.75 -4.06 -28.36
CA VAL A 193 -13.54 -4.07 -29.20
C VAL A 193 -13.80 -4.80 -30.53
N GLN A 194 -14.52 -5.92 -30.52
CA GLN A 194 -14.90 -6.63 -31.74
C GLN A 194 -15.82 -5.79 -32.63
N GLN A 195 -16.84 -5.16 -32.05
CA GLN A 195 -17.74 -4.26 -32.78
C GLN A 195 -16.99 -3.05 -33.35
N TRP A 196 -16.07 -2.48 -32.59
CA TRP A 196 -15.20 -1.41 -33.09
C TRP A 196 -14.33 -1.90 -34.25
N GLY A 197 -13.70 -3.07 -34.13
CA GLY A 197 -12.90 -3.68 -35.19
C GLY A 197 -13.70 -3.95 -36.46
N SER A 198 -14.99 -4.31 -36.34
CA SER A 198 -15.89 -4.54 -37.48
C SER A 198 -16.30 -3.26 -38.23
N LYS A 199 -16.14 -2.09 -37.61
CA LYS A 199 -16.41 -0.77 -38.22
C LYS A 199 -15.19 -0.19 -38.93
N LEU A 200 -14.01 -0.82 -38.77
CA LEU A 200 -12.81 -0.38 -39.47
C LEU A 200 -12.94 -0.66 -40.97
N PRO A 201 -12.39 0.21 -41.83
CA PRO A 201 -12.41 0.00 -43.27
C PRO A 201 -11.78 -1.36 -43.64
N HIS A 202 -12.48 -2.11 -44.48
CA HIS A 202 -11.91 -3.24 -45.20
C HIS A 202 -11.19 -2.66 -46.42
N GLU A 203 -9.87 -2.86 -46.48
CA GLU A 203 -9.09 -2.53 -47.68
C GLU A 203 -9.39 -3.52 -48.80
#